data_AF-A0A6N7YFN3-F1
#
_entry.id   AF-A0A6N7YFN3-F1
#
_cell.length_a   1.000
_cell.length_b   1.000
_cell.length_c   1.000
_cell.angle_alpha   90.00
_cell.angle_beta   90.00
_cell.angle_gamma   90.00
#
_symmetry.space_group_name_H-M   'P 1'
#
loop_
_entity.id
_entity.type
_entity.pdbx_description
1 polymer ?
#
loop_
_entity_poly.entity_id
_entity_poly.type
_entity_poly.pdbx_seq_one_letter_code
_entity_poly.pdbx_strand_id
1 'polypeptide(L)'
;MRSDPPQAPAARAAPAAPRGAVAVLALAVGIVLADSAIVTLALPEILRELGAEVAEVAWVLTGYNLVLALAAVPAARLCVRPSGAPVAGTVGLVLFAAASAGCALAGTLGVLIGARIVQALGGALVIAACLELLVAATGDERRGAARWAAAGVAGAAIGPVAGGLLTEAISWQSIFIAQVPLVLLAVPATLALRGATAPHAAPADAPPDRPHVAANLALALLSAALTAALFLLVLLLVEGWRRSPALAAVTVTVIPVAAIAAGALARLARAGTRAEAVAGAILMAGGLVSLGLLPDADPRWTLAPQALVGLGLGLTIDSLTAVALADRVPRALHGGWTIAARHAGVVAGLALLTPIFTADLRDAQRPAQEAIAALVIDAPLPATTKLDLADGLGRQLQAEGGRVPDLRPAFAALRLPPAQRARAEVLERALDDQLERAATRAFRDAFLLAGGLALLAVLPALLLGGGAPGPGRPAGS
;
A
#
# COMPACT_ATOMS: atom_id res chain seq x y z
N MET A 1 -10.94 50.45 51.42
CA MET A 1 -11.28 49.11 50.89
C MET A 1 -10.62 48.97 49.53
N ARG A 2 -9.49 48.25 49.45
CA ARG A 2 -8.88 47.86 48.16
C ARG A 2 -9.64 46.62 47.68
N SER A 3 -10.35 46.72 46.57
CA SER A 3 -11.01 45.60 45.93
C SER A 3 -9.96 44.70 45.28
N ASP A 4 -9.88 43.44 45.74
CA ASP A 4 -9.04 42.43 45.12
C ASP A 4 -9.48 42.20 43.65
N PRO A 5 -8.54 41.99 42.72
CA PRO A 5 -8.89 41.66 41.34
C PRO A 5 -9.58 40.30 41.27
N PRO A 6 -10.54 40.10 40.33
CA PRO A 6 -11.24 38.83 40.18
C PRO A 6 -10.23 37.72 39.89
N GLN A 7 -10.23 36.68 40.73
CA GLN A 7 -9.44 35.48 40.54
C GLN A 7 -9.82 34.85 39.19
N ALA A 8 -8.85 34.72 38.29
CA ALA A 8 -9.03 33.99 37.04
C ALA A 8 -9.50 32.56 37.36
N PRO A 9 -10.54 32.04 36.69
CA PRO A 9 -11.02 30.69 36.96
C PRO A 9 -9.87 29.70 36.79
N ALA A 10 -9.62 28.91 37.83
CA ALA A 10 -8.60 27.86 37.83
C ALA A 10 -8.79 26.99 36.58
N ALA A 11 -7.78 26.94 35.72
CA ALA A 11 -7.77 26.08 34.54
C ALA A 11 -8.06 24.65 35.02
N ARG A 12 -9.25 24.12 34.70
CA ARG A 12 -9.60 22.72 34.99
C ARG A 12 -8.50 21.85 34.39
N ALA A 13 -7.82 21.09 35.24
CA ALA A 13 -6.83 20.11 34.79
C ALA A 13 -7.48 19.23 33.71
N ALA A 14 -6.89 19.21 32.53
CA ALA A 14 -7.37 18.37 31.44
C ALA A 14 -7.46 16.92 31.94
N PRO A 15 -8.53 16.18 31.63
CA PRO A 15 -8.65 14.79 32.06
C PRO A 15 -7.45 13.99 31.55
N ALA A 16 -6.79 13.27 32.45
CA ALA A 16 -5.66 12.43 32.08
C ALA A 16 -6.10 11.38 31.06
N ALA A 17 -5.35 11.25 29.96
CA ALA A 17 -5.66 10.27 28.92
C ALA A 17 -5.73 8.86 29.50
N PRO A 18 -6.72 8.03 29.12
CA PRO A 18 -6.84 6.68 29.64
C PRO A 18 -5.61 5.83 29.29
N ARG A 19 -5.24 4.92 30.19
CA ARG A 19 -4.11 4.00 29.99
C ARG A 19 -4.33 3.22 28.69
N GLY A 20 -3.36 3.27 27.78
CA GLY A 20 -3.41 2.58 26.49
C GLY A 20 -4.07 3.33 25.32
N ALA A 21 -4.67 4.52 25.55
CA ALA A 21 -5.33 5.30 24.49
C ALA A 21 -4.44 5.53 23.26
N VAL A 22 -3.20 5.91 23.50
CA VAL A 22 -2.19 6.13 22.45
C VAL A 22 -1.99 4.88 21.59
N ALA A 23 -1.87 3.71 22.23
CA ALA A 23 -1.58 2.46 21.53
C ALA A 23 -2.74 2.04 20.63
N VAL A 24 -3.98 2.11 21.13
CA VAL A 24 -5.16 1.74 20.33
C VAL A 24 -5.46 2.74 19.21
N LEU A 25 -5.22 4.04 19.44
CA LEU A 25 -5.34 5.06 18.38
C LEU A 25 -4.27 4.88 17.30
N ALA A 26 -3.02 4.62 17.69
CA ALA A 26 -1.95 4.31 16.76
C ALA A 26 -2.24 3.02 15.98
N LEU A 27 -2.75 1.98 16.65
CA LEU A 27 -3.16 0.73 16.01
C LEU A 27 -4.25 0.97 14.95
N ALA A 28 -5.28 1.77 15.27
CA ALA A 28 -6.34 2.11 14.32
C ALA A 28 -5.79 2.84 13.08
N VAL A 29 -4.90 3.83 13.26
CA VAL A 29 -4.22 4.51 12.14
C VAL A 29 -3.42 3.51 11.29
N GLY A 30 -2.64 2.66 11.96
CA GLY A 30 -1.82 1.65 11.30
C GLY A 30 -2.66 0.68 10.47
N ILE A 31 -3.78 0.19 11.00
CA ILE A 31 -4.67 -0.74 10.27
C ILE A 31 -5.30 -0.06 9.06
N VAL A 32 -5.87 1.14 9.22
CA VAL A 32 -6.50 1.85 8.11
C VAL A 32 -5.49 2.15 7.00
N LEU A 33 -4.25 2.52 7.35
CA LEU A 33 -3.20 2.78 6.34
C LEU A 33 -2.56 1.50 5.78
N ALA A 34 -2.58 0.39 6.52
CA ALA A 34 -2.14 -0.92 6.05
C ALA A 34 -3.13 -1.57 5.08
N ASP A 35 -4.40 -1.21 5.16
CA ASP A 35 -5.51 -1.89 4.50
C ASP A 35 -5.30 -2.12 2.99
N SER A 36 -4.87 -1.11 2.24
CA SER A 36 -4.60 -1.29 0.80
C SER A 36 -3.45 -2.27 0.54
N ALA A 37 -2.41 -2.27 1.38
CA ALA A 37 -1.29 -3.22 1.28
C ALA A 37 -1.72 -4.64 1.65
N ILE A 38 -2.56 -4.80 2.68
CA ILE A 38 -3.18 -6.09 3.06
C ILE A 38 -3.98 -6.65 1.89
N VAL A 39 -4.89 -5.84 1.32
CA VAL A 39 -5.77 -6.26 0.22
C VAL A 39 -4.98 -6.60 -1.05
N THR A 40 -3.84 -5.94 -1.30
CA THR A 40 -2.98 -6.23 -2.47
C THR A 40 -2.60 -7.71 -2.56
N LEU A 41 -2.28 -8.34 -1.41
CA LEU A 41 -1.90 -9.76 -1.36
C LEU A 41 -3.08 -10.71 -1.57
N ALA A 42 -4.29 -10.21 -1.33
CA ALA A 42 -5.52 -10.97 -1.53
C ALA A 42 -6.10 -10.83 -2.95
N LEU A 43 -5.63 -9.87 -3.74
CA LEU A 43 -6.18 -9.60 -5.08
C LEU A 43 -6.18 -10.82 -6.01
N PRO A 44 -5.10 -11.64 -6.09
CA PRO A 44 -5.11 -12.83 -6.94
C PRO A 44 -6.23 -13.81 -6.58
N GLU A 45 -6.48 -14.01 -5.28
CA GLU A 45 -7.55 -14.88 -4.81
C GLU A 45 -8.94 -14.29 -5.07
N ILE A 46 -9.12 -12.98 -4.82
CA ILE A 46 -10.36 -12.26 -5.14
C ILE A 46 -10.65 -12.35 -6.64
N LEU A 47 -9.63 -12.17 -7.48
CA LEU A 47 -9.69 -12.30 -8.93
C LEU A 47 -10.14 -13.71 -9.36
N ARG A 48 -9.58 -14.75 -8.74
CA ARG A 48 -9.93 -16.15 -9.00
C ARG A 48 -11.35 -16.50 -8.56
N GLU A 49 -11.73 -16.15 -7.34
CA GLU A 49 -13.01 -16.56 -6.74
C GLU A 49 -14.21 -15.78 -7.28
N LEU A 50 -14.03 -14.50 -7.61
CA LEU A 50 -15.11 -13.67 -8.17
C LEU A 50 -15.14 -13.69 -9.70
N GLY A 51 -14.26 -14.45 -10.35
CA GLY A 51 -14.24 -14.62 -11.81
C GLY A 51 -14.02 -13.30 -12.56
N ALA A 52 -13.21 -12.41 -12.02
CA ALA A 52 -13.01 -11.06 -12.55
C ALA A 52 -11.73 -10.95 -13.41
N GLU A 53 -11.66 -9.91 -14.23
CA GLU A 53 -10.43 -9.55 -14.95
C GLU A 53 -9.50 -8.66 -14.09
N VAL A 54 -8.20 -8.64 -14.42
CA VAL A 54 -7.21 -7.83 -13.67
C VAL A 54 -7.60 -6.34 -13.63
N ALA A 55 -8.10 -5.82 -14.75
CA ALA A 55 -8.55 -4.43 -14.85
C ALA A 55 -9.73 -4.11 -13.91
N GLU A 56 -10.62 -5.09 -13.70
CA GLU A 56 -11.76 -4.93 -12.80
C GLU A 56 -11.31 -5.02 -11.33
N VAL A 57 -10.44 -5.97 -11.01
CA VAL A 57 -9.93 -6.17 -9.64
C VAL A 57 -9.07 -4.99 -9.16
N ALA A 58 -8.39 -4.28 -10.08
CA ALA A 58 -7.71 -3.04 -9.76
C ALA A 58 -8.64 -1.98 -9.13
N TRP A 59 -9.95 -2.01 -9.41
CA TRP A 59 -10.92 -1.09 -8.80
C TRP A 59 -11.15 -1.34 -7.30
N VAL A 60 -10.83 -2.53 -6.78
CA VAL A 60 -10.88 -2.81 -5.33
C VAL A 60 -9.90 -1.92 -4.56
N LEU A 61 -8.73 -1.63 -5.16
CA LEU A 61 -7.74 -0.70 -4.63
C LEU A 61 -8.07 0.73 -5.02
N THR A 62 -8.35 0.97 -6.31
CA THR A 62 -8.58 2.32 -6.84
C THR A 62 -9.76 3.00 -6.16
N GLY A 63 -10.89 2.32 -5.97
CA GLY A 63 -12.08 2.90 -5.33
C GLY A 63 -11.82 3.34 -3.89
N TYR A 64 -11.18 2.49 -3.08
CA TYR A 64 -10.80 2.81 -1.71
C TYR A 64 -9.85 4.02 -1.64
N ASN A 65 -8.78 4.00 -2.44
CA ASN A 65 -7.78 5.06 -2.44
C ASN A 65 -8.31 6.37 -3.00
N LEU A 66 -9.19 6.33 -4.01
CA LEU A 66 -9.85 7.52 -4.56
C LEU A 66 -10.71 8.21 -3.50
N VAL A 67 -11.48 7.44 -2.74
CA VAL A 67 -12.28 8.01 -1.64
C VAL A 67 -11.39 8.61 -0.57
N LEU A 68 -10.31 7.94 -0.15
CA LEU A 68 -9.36 8.54 0.80
C LEU A 68 -8.74 9.83 0.26
N ALA A 69 -8.37 9.86 -1.03
CA ALA A 69 -7.82 11.04 -1.68
C ALA A 69 -8.78 12.24 -1.62
N LEU A 70 -10.08 12.01 -1.85
CA LEU A 70 -11.11 13.04 -1.89
C LEU A 70 -11.64 13.43 -0.49
N ALA A 71 -11.74 12.46 0.42
CA ALA A 71 -12.40 12.63 1.72
C ALA A 71 -11.45 13.05 2.84
N ALA A 72 -10.12 12.89 2.70
CA ALA A 72 -9.17 13.21 3.77
C ALA A 72 -9.22 14.67 4.23
N VAL A 73 -9.28 15.64 3.30
CA VAL A 73 -9.38 17.07 3.66
C VAL A 73 -10.74 17.42 4.27
N PRO A 74 -11.90 17.00 3.70
CA PRO A 74 -13.19 17.13 4.37
C PRO A 74 -13.23 16.54 5.79
N ALA A 75 -12.70 15.32 5.97
CA ALA A 75 -12.62 14.66 7.27
C ALA A 75 -11.77 15.46 8.27
N ALA A 76 -10.61 15.97 7.83
CA ALA A 76 -9.78 16.84 8.66
C ALA A 76 -10.51 18.13 9.07
N ARG A 77 -11.28 18.76 8.16
CA ARG A 77 -12.12 19.93 8.48
C ARG A 77 -13.20 19.63 9.51
N LEU A 78 -13.73 18.41 9.55
CA LEU A 78 -14.66 17.99 10.59
C LEU A 78 -13.95 17.82 11.94
N CYS A 79 -12.72 17.30 11.93
CA CYS A 79 -11.96 17.00 13.14
C CYS A 79 -11.49 18.25 13.89
N VAL A 80 -11.18 19.34 13.18
CA VAL A 80 -10.75 20.62 13.79
C VAL A 80 -11.89 21.41 14.43
N ARG A 81 -13.15 21.01 14.21
CA ARG A 81 -14.30 21.64 14.87
C ARG A 81 -14.32 21.31 16.37
N PRO A 82 -14.96 22.13 17.22
CA PRO A 82 -15.16 21.80 18.63
C PRO A 82 -15.80 20.42 18.78
N SER A 83 -15.15 19.55 19.57
CA SER A 83 -15.56 18.14 19.76
C SER A 83 -15.60 17.29 18.48
N GLY A 84 -15.04 17.79 17.37
CA GLY A 84 -15.08 17.16 16.06
C GLY A 84 -14.31 15.86 16.00
N ALA A 85 -13.05 15.84 16.43
CA ALA A 85 -12.20 14.65 16.36
C ALA A 85 -12.75 13.44 17.16
N PRO A 86 -13.20 13.57 18.43
CA PRO A 86 -13.83 12.46 19.15
C PRO A 86 -15.07 11.88 18.45
N VAL A 87 -15.93 12.73 17.88
CA VAL A 87 -17.16 12.32 17.18
C VAL A 87 -16.82 11.67 15.84
N ALA A 88 -16.02 12.35 15.02
CA ALA A 88 -15.57 11.85 13.73
C ALA A 88 -14.82 10.52 13.88
N GLY A 89 -13.94 10.41 14.88
CA GLY A 89 -13.22 9.17 15.18
C GLY A 89 -14.18 8.03 15.51
N THR A 90 -15.14 8.25 16.43
CA THR A 90 -16.11 7.22 16.80
C THR A 90 -16.96 6.76 15.61
N VAL A 91 -17.52 7.72 14.85
CA VAL A 91 -18.33 7.43 13.65
C VAL A 91 -17.48 6.71 12.60
N GLY A 92 -16.26 7.19 12.36
CA GLY A 92 -15.32 6.61 11.42
C GLY A 92 -14.95 5.17 11.76
N LEU A 93 -14.65 4.86 13.02
CA LEU A 93 -14.30 3.52 13.48
C LEU A 93 -15.48 2.54 13.28
N VAL A 94 -16.70 2.95 13.63
CA VAL A 94 -17.91 2.13 13.45
C VAL A 94 -18.21 1.93 11.96
N LEU A 95 -18.12 2.98 11.16
CA LEU A 95 -18.35 2.91 9.71
C LEU A 95 -17.32 2.02 9.02
N PHE A 96 -16.04 2.18 9.36
CA PHE A 96 -14.96 1.36 8.84
C PHE A 96 -15.17 -0.12 9.20
N ALA A 97 -15.49 -0.42 10.46
CA ALA A 97 -15.73 -1.78 10.92
C ALA A 97 -16.95 -2.42 10.22
N ALA A 98 -18.08 -1.70 10.12
CA ALA A 98 -19.28 -2.20 9.45
C ALA A 98 -19.04 -2.44 7.95
N ALA A 99 -18.35 -1.52 7.27
CA ALA A 99 -18.02 -1.67 5.86
C ALA A 99 -16.99 -2.78 5.62
N SER A 100 -16.04 -2.98 6.54
CA SER A 100 -15.10 -4.11 6.50
C SER A 100 -15.84 -5.44 6.62
N ALA A 101 -16.80 -5.56 7.54
CA ALA A 101 -17.68 -6.74 7.59
C ALA A 101 -18.47 -6.93 6.29
N GLY A 102 -18.93 -5.84 5.67
CA GLY A 102 -19.56 -5.86 4.34
C GLY A 102 -18.63 -6.37 3.24
N CYS A 103 -17.34 -6.01 3.27
CA CYS A 103 -16.33 -6.52 2.33
C CYS A 103 -16.14 -8.04 2.49
N ALA A 104 -16.10 -8.55 3.73
CA ALA A 104 -15.99 -9.98 4.00
C ALA A 104 -17.21 -10.79 3.51
N LEU A 105 -18.39 -10.17 3.45
CA LEU A 105 -19.64 -10.80 3.01
C LEU A 105 -19.91 -10.59 1.51
N ALA A 106 -18.99 -9.97 0.77
CA ALA A 106 -19.20 -9.64 -0.64
C ALA A 106 -19.18 -10.92 -1.52
N GLY A 107 -20.30 -11.22 -2.15
CA GLY A 107 -20.42 -12.32 -3.13
C GLY A 107 -20.16 -11.92 -4.58
N THR A 108 -19.94 -10.63 -4.86
CA THR A 108 -19.62 -10.12 -6.19
C THR A 108 -18.63 -8.96 -6.10
N LEU A 109 -17.88 -8.72 -7.17
CA LEU A 109 -16.88 -7.66 -7.22
C LEU A 109 -17.48 -6.26 -7.00
N GLY A 110 -18.67 -6.00 -7.56
CA GLY A 110 -19.36 -4.72 -7.39
C GLY A 110 -19.74 -4.43 -5.93
N VAL A 111 -20.21 -5.45 -5.20
CA VAL A 111 -20.50 -5.31 -3.76
C VAL A 111 -19.23 -5.05 -2.97
N LEU A 112 -18.15 -5.76 -3.29
CA LEU A 112 -16.84 -5.54 -2.66
C LEU A 112 -16.38 -4.10 -2.89
N ILE A 113 -16.35 -3.61 -4.13
CA ILE A 113 -15.94 -2.23 -4.45
C ILE A 113 -16.82 -1.20 -3.73
N GLY A 114 -18.14 -1.40 -3.70
CA GLY A 114 -19.06 -0.52 -2.97
C GLY A 114 -18.76 -0.48 -1.47
N ALA A 115 -18.56 -1.64 -0.85
CA ALA A 115 -18.20 -1.72 0.57
C ALA A 115 -16.83 -1.06 0.84
N ARG A 116 -15.85 -1.23 -0.04
CA ARG A 116 -14.53 -0.58 0.02
C ARG A 116 -14.62 0.95 -0.03
N ILE A 117 -15.49 1.49 -0.88
CA ILE A 117 -15.76 2.93 -0.97
C ILE A 117 -16.29 3.46 0.36
N VAL A 118 -17.26 2.77 0.96
CA VAL A 118 -17.81 3.15 2.28
C VAL A 118 -16.76 2.98 3.39
N GLN A 119 -15.95 1.93 3.33
CA GLN A 119 -14.86 1.67 4.27
C GLN A 119 -13.83 2.80 4.25
N ALA A 120 -13.47 3.30 3.07
CA ALA A 120 -12.56 4.44 2.91
C ALA A 120 -13.11 5.75 3.50
N LEU A 121 -14.42 6.00 3.44
CA LEU A 121 -15.04 7.15 4.11
C LEU A 121 -14.83 7.07 5.64
N GLY A 122 -15.05 5.88 6.21
CA GLY A 122 -14.74 5.61 7.62
C GLY A 122 -13.25 5.81 7.92
N GLY A 123 -12.39 5.29 7.06
CA GLY A 123 -10.93 5.40 7.18
C GLY A 123 -10.43 6.84 7.18
N ALA A 124 -10.96 7.70 6.31
CA ALA A 124 -10.62 9.13 6.25
C ALA A 124 -10.93 9.83 7.59
N LEU A 125 -12.09 9.54 8.18
CA LEU A 125 -12.48 10.07 9.49
C LEU A 125 -11.54 9.57 10.59
N VAL A 126 -11.22 8.27 10.60
CA VAL A 126 -10.31 7.66 11.59
C VAL A 126 -8.93 8.28 11.54
N ILE A 127 -8.32 8.36 10.35
CA ILE A 127 -6.96 8.89 10.17
C ILE A 127 -6.87 10.35 10.63
N ALA A 128 -7.84 11.18 10.23
CA ALA A 128 -7.88 12.58 10.60
C ALA A 128 -8.15 12.79 12.10
N ALA A 129 -9.10 12.05 12.67
CA ALA A 129 -9.44 12.15 14.09
C ALA A 129 -8.29 11.68 14.99
N CYS A 130 -7.64 10.57 14.63
CA CYS A 130 -6.57 10.01 15.45
C CYS A 130 -5.36 10.95 15.55
N LEU A 131 -5.08 11.79 14.55
CA LEU A 131 -4.01 12.77 14.64
C LEU A 131 -4.28 13.77 15.80
N GLU A 132 -5.46 14.36 15.83
CA GLU A 132 -5.87 15.30 16.90
C GLU A 132 -5.97 14.59 18.27
N LEU A 133 -6.50 13.37 18.29
CA LEU A 133 -6.66 12.60 19.53
C LEU A 133 -5.31 12.12 20.08
N LEU A 134 -4.33 11.78 19.23
CA LEU A 134 -2.97 11.44 19.66
C LEU A 134 -2.25 12.67 20.21
N VAL A 135 -2.43 13.84 19.60
CA VAL A 135 -1.92 15.11 20.14
C VAL A 135 -2.52 15.37 21.53
N ALA A 136 -3.84 15.27 21.68
CA ALA A 136 -4.51 15.42 22.97
C ALA A 136 -4.03 14.39 24.01
N ALA A 137 -3.91 13.11 23.62
CA ALA A 137 -3.51 12.03 24.53
C ALA A 137 -2.04 12.08 24.95
N THR A 138 -1.17 12.68 24.12
CA THR A 138 0.26 12.85 24.44
C THR A 138 0.55 14.13 25.20
N GLY A 139 -0.35 15.12 25.13
CA GLY A 139 -0.12 16.47 25.65
C GLY A 139 0.98 17.23 24.91
N ASP A 140 1.52 16.67 23.83
CA ASP A 140 2.62 17.23 23.06
C ASP A 140 2.34 16.99 21.58
N GLU A 141 2.14 18.12 20.92
CA GLU A 141 1.83 18.23 19.52
C GLU A 141 2.83 17.48 18.60
N ARG A 142 4.14 17.59 18.89
CA ARG A 142 5.18 16.91 18.10
C ARG A 142 5.15 15.40 18.34
N ARG A 143 4.96 14.97 19.61
CA ARG A 143 4.89 13.55 19.95
C ARG A 143 3.64 12.88 19.36
N GLY A 144 2.49 13.55 19.38
CA GLY A 144 1.26 13.05 18.78
C GLY A 144 1.40 12.82 17.27
N ALA A 145 1.92 13.82 16.55
CA ALA A 145 2.17 13.72 15.12
C ALA A 145 3.22 12.63 14.77
N ALA A 146 4.30 12.53 15.55
CA ALA A 146 5.30 11.50 15.36
C ALA A 146 4.73 10.08 15.55
N ARG A 147 3.87 9.88 16.55
CA ARG A 147 3.20 8.58 16.77
C ARG A 147 2.22 8.24 15.65
N TRP A 148 1.50 9.24 15.13
CA TRP A 148 0.61 9.07 13.98
C TRP A 148 1.38 8.67 12.71
N ALA A 149 2.48 9.34 12.41
CA ALA A 149 3.33 9.02 11.27
C ALA A 149 3.95 7.62 11.41
N ALA A 150 4.52 7.30 12.57
CA ALA A 150 5.11 6.00 12.87
C ALA A 150 4.09 4.86 12.77
N ALA A 151 2.83 5.08 13.20
CA ALA A 151 1.76 4.12 13.02
C ALA A 151 1.48 3.83 11.54
N GLY A 152 1.47 4.85 10.69
CA GLY A 152 1.31 4.68 9.24
C GLY A 152 2.46 3.91 8.59
N VAL A 153 3.70 4.17 9.00
CA VAL A 153 4.88 3.40 8.54
C VAL A 153 4.79 1.94 8.98
N ALA A 154 4.49 1.70 10.26
CA ALA A 154 4.32 0.35 10.78
C ALA A 154 3.20 -0.41 10.06
N GLY A 155 2.07 0.25 9.78
CA GLY A 155 0.97 -0.30 9.00
C GLY A 155 1.39 -0.69 7.59
N ALA A 156 2.01 0.24 6.85
CA ALA A 156 2.55 -0.05 5.52
C ALA A 156 3.58 -1.19 5.54
N ALA A 157 4.34 -1.32 6.63
CA ALA A 157 5.35 -2.34 6.77
C ALA A 157 4.78 -3.74 7.03
N ILE A 158 3.79 -3.83 7.94
CA ILE A 158 3.20 -5.10 8.38
C ILE A 158 2.12 -5.59 7.43
N GLY A 159 1.45 -4.67 6.71
CA GLY A 159 0.30 -4.94 5.86
C GLY A 159 0.48 -6.12 4.90
N PRO A 160 1.53 -6.15 4.05
CA PRO A 160 1.75 -7.26 3.12
C PRO A 160 1.87 -8.63 3.80
N VAL A 161 2.60 -8.71 4.92
CA VAL A 161 2.78 -9.95 5.68
C VAL A 161 1.45 -10.44 6.23
N ALA A 162 0.72 -9.55 6.89
CA ALA A 162 -0.57 -9.87 7.49
C ALA A 162 -1.58 -10.30 6.41
N GLY A 163 -1.62 -9.60 5.28
CA GLY A 163 -2.48 -9.91 4.14
C GLY A 163 -2.25 -11.30 3.59
N GLY A 164 -1.03 -11.63 3.15
CA GLY A 164 -0.77 -12.92 2.54
C GLY A 164 -0.90 -14.11 3.49
N LEU A 165 -0.53 -13.95 4.78
CA LEU A 165 -0.71 -15.02 5.77
C LEU A 165 -2.19 -15.29 6.05
N LEU A 166 -3.01 -14.25 6.21
CA LEU A 166 -4.45 -14.40 6.46
C LEU A 166 -5.17 -14.98 5.24
N THR A 167 -4.83 -14.50 4.04
CA THR A 167 -5.37 -15.00 2.78
C THR A 167 -5.05 -16.48 2.59
N GLU A 168 -3.78 -16.90 2.74
CA GLU A 168 -3.42 -18.31 2.53
C GLU A 168 -3.94 -19.24 3.64
N ALA A 169 -3.92 -18.81 4.91
CA ALA A 169 -4.28 -19.68 6.03
C ALA A 169 -5.79 -19.88 6.21
N ILE A 170 -6.60 -18.90 5.81
CA ILE A 170 -8.04 -18.92 6.03
C ILE A 170 -8.77 -18.66 4.72
N SER A 171 -8.70 -17.42 4.23
CA SER A 171 -9.30 -16.95 2.98
C SER A 171 -9.09 -15.44 2.83
N TRP A 172 -9.31 -14.88 1.63
CA TRP A 172 -9.27 -13.43 1.45
C TRP A 172 -10.28 -12.66 2.30
N GLN A 173 -11.47 -13.21 2.63
CA GLN A 173 -12.47 -12.52 3.46
C GLN A 173 -11.94 -12.26 4.88
N SER A 174 -11.05 -13.13 5.38
CA SER A 174 -10.49 -13.03 6.73
C SER A 174 -9.71 -11.73 6.95
N ILE A 175 -9.11 -11.15 5.91
CA ILE A 175 -8.37 -9.88 6.00
C ILE A 175 -9.28 -8.71 6.39
N PHE A 176 -10.56 -8.78 6.02
CA PHE A 176 -11.56 -7.78 6.36
C PHE A 176 -12.16 -8.06 7.73
N ILE A 177 -12.42 -9.33 8.06
CA ILE A 177 -12.95 -9.72 9.38
C ILE A 177 -11.96 -9.36 10.49
N ALA A 178 -10.65 -9.61 10.30
CA ALA A 178 -9.62 -9.36 11.29
C ALA A 178 -9.50 -7.88 11.67
N GLN A 179 -9.78 -6.96 10.74
CA GLN A 179 -9.71 -5.52 10.99
C GLN A 179 -10.84 -5.02 11.91
N VAL A 180 -12.02 -5.66 11.87
CA VAL A 180 -13.21 -5.24 12.64
C VAL A 180 -12.94 -5.12 14.13
N PRO A 181 -12.51 -6.18 14.86
CA PRO A 181 -12.29 -6.06 16.30
C PRO A 181 -11.15 -5.10 16.61
N LEU A 182 -10.07 -5.13 15.83
CA LEU A 182 -8.87 -4.34 16.11
C LEU A 182 -9.12 -2.83 16.02
N VAL A 183 -9.91 -2.38 15.05
CA VAL A 183 -10.29 -0.97 14.89
C VAL A 183 -11.28 -0.56 15.98
N LEU A 184 -12.23 -1.42 16.34
CA LEU A 184 -13.21 -1.13 17.39
C LEU A 184 -12.59 -0.98 18.79
N LEU A 185 -11.40 -1.55 19.04
CA LEU A 185 -10.65 -1.33 20.29
C LEU A 185 -10.32 0.16 20.54
N ALA A 186 -10.29 1.00 19.51
CA ALA A 186 -10.03 2.43 19.65
C ALA A 186 -11.25 3.25 20.08
N VAL A 187 -12.48 2.72 19.96
CA VAL A 187 -13.72 3.45 20.28
C VAL A 187 -13.75 3.96 21.73
N PRO A 188 -13.40 3.17 22.77
CA PRO A 188 -13.35 3.68 24.13
C PRO A 188 -12.38 4.87 24.29
N ALA A 189 -11.25 4.85 23.59
CA ALA A 189 -10.28 5.94 23.62
C ALA A 189 -10.81 7.22 22.96
N THR A 190 -11.52 7.11 21.82
CA THR A 190 -12.15 8.29 21.19
C THR A 190 -13.24 8.89 22.08
N LEU A 191 -14.03 8.05 22.75
CA LEU A 191 -15.09 8.50 23.66
C LEU A 191 -14.52 9.17 24.92
N ALA A 192 -13.46 8.61 25.51
CA ALA A 192 -12.86 9.13 26.74
C ALA A 192 -12.12 10.47 26.54
N LEU A 193 -11.67 10.75 25.33
CA LEU A 193 -11.02 12.02 24.97
C LEU A 193 -12.03 13.10 24.54
N ARG A 194 -13.34 12.87 24.68
CA ARG A 194 -14.37 13.89 24.48
C ARG A 194 -14.13 15.05 25.46
N GLY A 195 -13.79 16.21 24.92
CA GLY A 195 -13.49 17.42 25.70
C GLY A 195 -12.00 17.63 26.01
N ALA A 196 -11.11 16.71 25.64
CA ALA A 196 -9.66 16.88 25.77
C ALA A 196 -9.05 17.63 24.56
N THR A 197 -9.76 17.72 23.45
CA THR A 197 -9.35 18.47 22.26
C THR A 197 -9.65 19.96 22.44
N ALA A 198 -8.61 20.78 22.54
CA ALA A 198 -8.75 22.23 22.62
C ALA A 198 -9.24 22.80 21.27
N PRO A 199 -10.09 23.85 21.27
CA PRO A 199 -10.41 24.59 20.06
C PRO A 199 -9.13 25.14 19.43
N HIS A 200 -8.94 24.93 18.13
CA HIS A 200 -7.84 25.55 17.39
C HIS A 200 -8.18 27.03 17.14
N ALA A 201 -7.67 27.93 17.99
CA ALA A 201 -7.71 29.36 17.73
C ALA A 201 -6.53 29.73 16.84
N ALA A 202 -6.77 29.90 15.54
CA ALA A 202 -5.76 30.46 14.66
C ALA A 202 -5.47 31.92 15.09
N PRO A 203 -4.20 32.35 15.18
CA PRO A 203 -3.86 33.75 15.34
C PRO A 203 -4.51 34.58 14.23
N ALA A 204 -5.04 35.76 14.56
CA ALA A 204 -5.75 36.62 13.59
C ALA A 204 -4.91 37.00 12.35
N ASP A 205 -3.57 36.95 12.47
CA ASP A 205 -2.61 37.28 11.42
C ASP A 205 -1.93 36.06 10.78
N ALA A 206 -2.46 34.85 10.99
CA ALA A 206 -1.88 33.65 10.39
C ALA A 206 -2.02 33.67 8.85
N PRO A 207 -0.95 33.38 8.09
CA PRO A 207 -1.05 33.26 6.64
C PRO A 207 -2.08 32.17 6.24
N PRO A 208 -2.73 32.30 5.07
CA PRO A 208 -3.76 31.35 4.66
C PRO A 208 -3.22 29.91 4.61
N ASP A 209 -4.00 28.97 5.15
CA ASP A 209 -3.69 27.54 5.15
C ASP A 209 -3.47 27.04 3.72
N ARG A 210 -2.21 26.77 3.38
CA ARG A 210 -1.81 26.23 2.08
C ARG A 210 -1.02 24.94 2.26
N PRO A 211 -1.27 23.92 1.43
CA PRO A 211 -0.49 22.68 1.47
C PRO A 211 0.98 22.95 1.10
N HIS A 212 1.88 22.15 1.66
CA HIS A 212 3.28 22.16 1.22
C HIS A 212 3.40 21.43 -0.12
N VAL A 213 3.17 22.16 -1.23
CA VAL A 213 3.03 21.58 -2.58
C VAL A 213 4.21 20.67 -2.96
N ALA A 214 5.45 21.09 -2.73
CA ALA A 214 6.63 20.28 -3.08
C ALA A 214 6.65 18.93 -2.34
N ALA A 215 6.58 18.92 -1.01
CA ALA A 215 6.54 17.70 -0.21
C ALA A 215 5.36 16.77 -0.58
N ASN A 216 4.16 17.34 -0.77
CA ASN A 216 2.97 16.57 -1.12
C ASN A 216 3.03 16.01 -2.55
N LEU A 217 3.59 16.75 -3.51
CA LEU A 217 3.80 16.25 -4.87
C LEU A 217 4.84 15.13 -4.91
N ALA A 218 5.94 15.26 -4.17
CA ALA A 218 6.92 14.20 -4.01
C ALA A 218 6.28 12.93 -3.39
N LEU A 219 5.50 13.09 -2.31
CA LEU A 219 4.76 11.99 -1.69
C LEU A 219 3.75 11.33 -2.63
N ALA A 220 3.04 12.11 -3.45
CA ALA A 220 2.11 11.58 -4.43
C ALA A 220 2.84 10.70 -5.46
N LEU A 221 3.92 11.21 -6.06
CA LEU A 221 4.70 10.47 -7.06
C LEU A 221 5.34 9.20 -6.49
N LEU A 222 5.90 9.28 -5.27
CA LEU A 222 6.46 8.12 -4.59
C LEU A 222 5.40 7.11 -4.15
N SER A 223 4.20 7.56 -3.77
CA SER A 223 3.09 6.64 -3.46
C SER A 223 2.59 5.94 -4.72
N ALA A 224 2.52 6.64 -5.86
CA ALA A 224 2.20 6.04 -7.15
C ALA A 224 3.19 4.91 -7.49
N ALA A 225 4.48 5.20 -7.35
CA ALA A 225 5.55 4.25 -7.61
C ALA A 225 5.57 3.07 -6.63
N LEU A 226 5.33 3.31 -5.33
CA LEU A 226 5.28 2.25 -4.32
C LEU A 226 4.09 1.31 -4.53
N THR A 227 2.90 1.84 -4.80
CA THR A 227 1.74 0.99 -5.09
C THR A 227 2.01 0.15 -6.32
N ALA A 228 2.60 0.73 -7.36
CA ALA A 228 3.05 -0.03 -8.52
C ALA A 228 4.00 -1.17 -8.13
N ALA A 229 5.00 -0.88 -7.28
CA ALA A 229 5.95 -1.87 -6.80
C ALA A 229 5.22 -3.06 -6.14
N LEU A 230 4.33 -2.79 -5.18
CA LEU A 230 3.63 -3.83 -4.43
C LEU A 230 2.60 -4.57 -5.30
N PHE A 231 1.76 -3.85 -6.04
CA PHE A 231 0.72 -4.42 -6.88
C PHE A 231 1.29 -5.29 -8.00
N LEU A 232 2.23 -4.75 -8.79
CA LEU A 232 2.83 -5.46 -9.90
C LEU A 232 3.69 -6.63 -9.43
N LEU A 233 4.46 -6.46 -8.35
CA LEU A 233 5.29 -7.55 -7.84
C LEU A 233 4.44 -8.70 -7.30
N VAL A 234 3.36 -8.41 -6.58
CA VAL A 234 2.45 -9.45 -6.08
C VAL A 234 1.78 -10.18 -7.25
N LEU A 235 1.27 -9.46 -8.26
CA LEU A 235 0.72 -10.10 -9.46
C LEU A 235 1.77 -10.90 -10.22
N LEU A 236 2.99 -10.39 -10.37
CA LEU A 236 4.07 -11.13 -11.02
C LEU A 236 4.39 -12.41 -10.27
N LEU A 237 4.48 -12.38 -8.94
CA LEU A 237 4.80 -13.56 -8.13
C LEU A 237 3.66 -14.57 -8.17
N VAL A 238 2.41 -14.15 -7.96
CA VAL A 238 1.27 -15.06 -7.81
C VAL A 238 0.68 -15.48 -9.16
N GLU A 239 0.38 -14.54 -10.04
CA GLU A 239 -0.20 -14.84 -11.36
C GLU A 239 0.88 -15.11 -12.41
N GLY A 240 1.98 -14.35 -12.41
CA GLY A 240 3.03 -14.48 -13.42
C GLY A 240 3.91 -15.73 -13.24
N TRP A 241 4.36 -15.98 -12.01
CA TRP A 241 5.28 -17.06 -11.62
C TRP A 241 4.61 -18.15 -10.80
N ARG A 242 3.27 -18.11 -10.66
CA ARG A 242 2.45 -19.15 -10.02
C ARG A 242 2.92 -19.53 -8.61
N ARG A 243 3.41 -18.55 -7.84
CA ARG A 243 3.82 -18.72 -6.43
C ARG A 243 2.61 -18.64 -5.50
N SER A 244 2.67 -19.30 -4.34
CA SER A 244 1.59 -19.19 -3.36
C SER A 244 1.52 -17.78 -2.75
N PRO A 245 0.35 -17.31 -2.28
CA PRO A 245 0.21 -16.01 -1.64
C PRO A 245 1.15 -15.80 -0.44
N ALA A 246 1.42 -16.81 0.38
CA ALA A 246 2.36 -16.71 1.50
C ALA A 246 3.81 -16.63 1.02
N LEU A 247 4.21 -17.37 -0.01
CA LEU A 247 5.54 -17.21 -0.59
C LEU A 247 5.72 -15.81 -1.19
N ALA A 248 4.69 -15.30 -1.87
CA ALA A 248 4.69 -13.92 -2.35
C ALA A 248 4.78 -12.92 -1.19
N ALA A 249 4.03 -13.12 -0.11
CA ALA A 249 4.08 -12.26 1.07
C ALA A 249 5.46 -12.27 1.73
N VAL A 250 6.05 -13.45 1.95
CA VAL A 250 7.42 -13.62 2.47
C VAL A 250 8.42 -12.90 1.55
N THR A 251 8.30 -13.08 0.24
CA THR A 251 9.17 -12.42 -0.75
C THR A 251 9.06 -10.90 -0.69
N VAL A 252 7.83 -10.37 -0.57
CA VAL A 252 7.54 -8.93 -0.53
C VAL A 252 7.97 -8.28 0.80
N THR A 253 8.24 -9.06 1.86
CA THR A 253 8.71 -8.53 3.17
C THR A 253 10.06 -7.84 3.12
N VAL A 254 10.82 -8.01 2.04
CA VAL A 254 12.10 -7.33 1.88
C VAL A 254 11.90 -5.81 1.86
N ILE A 255 10.83 -5.32 1.22
CA ILE A 255 10.47 -3.89 1.17
C ILE A 255 10.29 -3.31 2.58
N PRO A 256 9.38 -3.82 3.44
CA PRO A 256 9.15 -3.24 4.75
C PRO A 256 10.34 -3.41 5.71
N VAL A 257 11.08 -4.53 5.65
CA VAL A 257 12.29 -4.72 6.46
C VAL A 257 13.36 -3.68 6.08
N ALA A 258 13.59 -3.47 4.78
CA ALA A 258 14.53 -2.48 4.29
C ALA A 258 14.07 -1.04 4.63
N ALA A 259 12.77 -0.75 4.59
CA ALA A 259 12.23 0.55 4.98
C ALA A 259 12.47 0.87 6.46
N ILE A 260 12.28 -0.10 7.34
CA ILE A 260 12.57 0.06 8.78
C ILE A 260 14.08 0.27 9.00
N ALA A 261 14.93 -0.47 8.27
CA ALA A 261 16.39 -0.33 8.36
C ALA A 261 16.88 1.05 7.88
N ALA A 262 16.21 1.66 6.90
CA ALA A 262 16.57 2.96 6.35
C ALA A 262 16.56 4.08 7.42
N GLY A 263 15.58 4.08 8.32
CA GLY A 263 15.50 5.07 9.40
C GLY A 263 16.65 4.96 10.42
N ALA A 264 17.24 3.77 10.59
CA ALA A 264 18.46 3.62 11.38
C ALA A 264 19.68 4.19 10.63
N LEU A 265 19.80 3.89 9.33
CA LEU A 265 20.88 4.37 8.47
C LEU A 265 20.89 5.90 8.31
N ALA A 266 19.72 6.52 8.13
CA ALA A 266 19.55 7.96 8.00
C ALA A 266 20.03 8.71 9.27
N ARG A 267 19.65 8.19 10.44
CA ARG A 267 20.08 8.73 11.75
C ARG A 267 21.59 8.63 11.93
N LEU A 268 22.21 7.54 11.48
CA LEU A 268 23.67 7.38 11.52
C LEU A 268 24.38 8.34 10.56
N ALA A 269 23.83 8.53 9.35
CA ALA A 269 24.41 9.37 8.31
C ALA A 269 24.24 10.88 8.58
N ARG A 270 23.39 11.28 9.54
CA ARG A 270 23.01 12.69 9.81
C ARG A 270 22.60 13.44 8.53
N ALA A 271 21.91 12.74 7.63
CA ALA A 271 21.49 13.30 6.37
C ALA A 271 20.45 14.42 6.59
N GLY A 272 20.48 15.44 5.74
CA GLY A 272 19.43 16.46 5.74
C GLY A 272 18.19 15.96 5.00
N THR A 273 17.01 16.46 5.36
CA THR A 273 15.73 16.03 4.78
C THR A 273 15.69 16.06 3.25
N ARG A 274 16.28 17.09 2.61
CA ARG A 274 16.38 17.15 1.14
C ARG A 274 17.20 15.98 0.57
N ALA A 275 18.34 15.67 1.19
CA ALA A 275 19.21 14.58 0.76
C ALA A 275 18.53 13.23 0.93
N GLU A 276 17.83 13.02 2.05
CA GLU A 276 17.02 11.81 2.29
C GLU A 276 15.92 11.64 1.25
N ALA A 277 15.16 12.70 0.97
CA ALA A 277 14.08 12.65 -0.02
C ALA A 277 14.61 12.34 -1.44
N VAL A 278 15.70 13.00 -1.86
CA VAL A 278 16.31 12.78 -3.18
C VAL A 278 16.92 11.38 -3.28
N ALA A 279 17.72 10.97 -2.29
CA ALA A 279 18.34 9.65 -2.26
C ALA A 279 17.26 8.55 -2.25
N GLY A 280 16.20 8.73 -1.45
CA GLY A 280 15.13 7.75 -1.39
C GLY A 280 14.34 7.64 -2.69
N ALA A 281 14.08 8.75 -3.38
CA ALA A 281 13.46 8.73 -4.72
C ALA A 281 14.32 8.00 -5.75
N ILE A 282 15.65 8.22 -5.74
CA ILE A 282 16.60 7.53 -6.64
C ILE A 282 16.67 6.03 -6.33
N LEU A 283 16.74 5.65 -5.05
CA LEU A 283 16.77 4.24 -4.65
C LEU A 283 15.48 3.52 -5.06
N MET A 284 14.32 4.15 -4.83
CA MET A 284 13.02 3.64 -5.27
C MET A 284 12.98 3.45 -6.78
N ALA A 285 13.41 4.45 -7.56
CA ALA A 285 13.46 4.38 -9.02
C ALA A 285 14.39 3.26 -9.50
N GLY A 286 15.59 3.15 -8.93
CA GLY A 286 16.55 2.10 -9.26
C GLY A 286 16.02 0.70 -8.95
N GLY A 287 15.36 0.53 -7.81
CA GLY A 287 14.70 -0.72 -7.44
C GLY A 287 13.58 -1.12 -8.41
N LEU A 288 12.70 -0.18 -8.76
CA LEU A 288 11.62 -0.41 -9.72
C LEU A 288 12.14 -0.72 -11.14
N VAL A 289 13.12 0.04 -11.64
CA VAL A 289 13.75 -0.24 -12.93
C VAL A 289 14.40 -1.63 -12.93
N SER A 290 15.04 -2.01 -11.82
CA SER A 290 15.66 -3.34 -11.70
C SER A 290 14.61 -4.47 -11.68
N LEU A 291 13.44 -4.26 -11.07
CA LEU A 291 12.31 -5.20 -11.16
C LEU A 291 11.76 -5.33 -12.59
N GLY A 292 11.87 -4.28 -13.41
CA GLY A 292 11.51 -4.35 -14.84
C GLY A 292 12.53 -5.10 -15.71
N LEU A 293 13.74 -5.36 -15.21
CA LEU A 293 14.85 -5.94 -15.96
C LEU A 293 15.31 -7.29 -15.38
N LEU A 294 14.38 -8.07 -14.83
CA LEU A 294 14.68 -9.38 -14.25
C LEU A 294 15.18 -10.36 -15.32
N PRO A 295 16.26 -11.12 -15.05
CA PRO A 295 16.84 -12.03 -16.03
C PRO A 295 16.05 -13.33 -16.21
N ASP A 296 15.45 -13.85 -15.13
CA ASP A 296 14.69 -15.10 -15.07
C ASP A 296 13.62 -15.02 -13.96
N ALA A 297 12.76 -16.04 -13.89
CA ALA A 297 11.62 -16.13 -12.97
C ALA A 297 11.99 -16.70 -11.58
N ASP A 298 13.14 -16.26 -11.05
CA ASP A 298 13.62 -16.65 -9.72
C ASP A 298 13.43 -15.51 -8.70
N PRO A 299 12.68 -15.73 -7.60
CA PRO A 299 12.46 -14.75 -6.53
C PRO A 299 13.74 -14.11 -5.99
N ARG A 300 14.90 -14.78 -6.04
CA ARG A 300 16.17 -14.22 -5.55
C ARG A 300 16.54 -12.89 -6.25
N TRP A 301 16.19 -12.73 -7.52
CA TRP A 301 16.49 -11.52 -8.28
C TRP A 301 15.64 -10.34 -7.88
N THR A 302 14.51 -10.59 -7.22
CA THR A 302 13.65 -9.52 -6.71
C THR A 302 14.17 -8.95 -5.39
N LEU A 303 15.01 -9.68 -4.64
CA LEU A 303 15.41 -9.29 -3.27
C LEU A 303 16.18 -7.96 -3.24
N ALA A 304 17.23 -7.82 -4.04
CA ALA A 304 18.01 -6.57 -4.07
C ALA A 304 17.18 -5.37 -4.60
N PRO A 305 16.44 -5.47 -5.72
CA PRO A 305 15.51 -4.44 -6.16
C PRO A 305 14.50 -4.02 -5.09
N GLN A 306 13.90 -4.99 -4.40
CA GLN A 306 12.97 -4.74 -3.31
C GLN A 306 13.62 -4.04 -2.11
N ALA A 307 14.86 -4.40 -1.78
CA ALA A 307 15.60 -3.72 -0.73
C ALA A 307 15.87 -2.25 -1.09
N LEU A 308 16.14 -1.95 -2.36
CA LEU A 308 16.26 -0.56 -2.84
C LEU A 308 14.93 0.20 -2.75
N VAL A 309 13.82 -0.40 -3.16
CA VAL A 309 12.45 0.14 -3.00
C VAL A 309 12.16 0.43 -1.52
N GLY A 310 12.43 -0.54 -0.64
CA GLY A 310 12.22 -0.40 0.79
C GLY A 310 13.11 0.67 1.43
N LEU A 311 14.41 0.68 1.14
CA LEU A 311 15.31 1.73 1.62
C LEU A 311 14.83 3.12 1.15
N GLY A 312 14.42 3.23 -0.12
CA GLY A 312 13.87 4.46 -0.67
C GLY A 312 12.59 4.93 0.02
N LEU A 313 11.71 3.99 0.38
CA LEU A 313 10.49 4.23 1.13
C LEU A 313 10.79 4.81 2.51
N GLY A 314 11.69 4.17 3.25
CA GLY A 314 12.02 4.55 4.63
C GLY A 314 12.75 5.90 4.74
N LEU A 315 13.52 6.30 3.72
CA LEU A 315 14.14 7.62 3.67
C LEU A 315 13.16 8.75 3.32
N THR A 316 12.08 8.45 2.59
CA THR A 316 11.21 9.49 2.03
C THR A 316 9.93 9.73 2.85
N ILE A 317 9.26 8.69 3.35
CA ILE A 317 7.94 8.87 4.00
C ILE A 317 8.04 9.78 5.23
N ASP A 318 8.91 9.45 6.19
CA ASP A 318 8.99 10.19 7.44
C ASP A 318 9.50 11.62 7.21
N SER A 319 10.52 11.78 6.37
CA SER A 319 11.16 13.06 6.09
C SER A 319 10.22 14.02 5.35
N LEU A 320 9.51 13.54 4.32
CA LEU A 320 8.55 14.34 3.57
C LEU A 320 7.28 14.64 4.38
N THR A 321 6.79 13.68 5.16
CA THR A 321 5.63 13.88 6.04
C THR A 321 5.95 14.91 7.12
N ALA A 322 7.15 14.85 7.72
CA ALA A 322 7.60 15.84 8.67
C ALA A 322 7.64 17.25 8.05
N VAL A 323 8.18 17.40 6.83
CA VAL A 323 8.20 18.71 6.13
C VAL A 323 6.80 19.20 5.79
N ALA A 324 5.90 18.30 5.37
CA ALA A 324 4.53 18.64 5.03
C ALA A 324 3.74 19.18 6.24
N LEU A 325 4.10 18.75 7.44
CA LEU A 325 3.45 19.12 8.71
C LEU A 325 4.20 20.19 9.52
N ALA A 326 5.48 20.43 9.22
CA ALA A 326 6.35 21.31 10.02
C ALA A 326 5.84 22.75 10.09
N ASP A 327 5.70 23.25 11.33
CA ASP A 327 5.28 24.61 11.64
C ASP A 327 3.93 25.02 11.01
N ARG A 328 3.06 24.04 10.74
CA ARG A 328 1.72 24.28 10.18
C ARG A 328 0.62 23.90 11.15
N VAL A 329 -0.35 24.79 11.30
CA VAL A 329 -1.49 24.68 12.21
C VAL A 329 -2.74 25.13 11.47
N PRO A 330 -3.87 24.38 11.51
CA PRO A 330 -4.09 23.12 12.22
C PRO A 330 -3.44 21.89 11.57
N ARG A 331 -2.74 21.06 12.35
CA ARG A 331 -2.03 19.87 11.82
C ARG A 331 -2.95 18.83 11.21
N ALA A 332 -4.18 18.65 11.70
CA ALA A 332 -5.17 17.81 11.04
C ALA A 332 -5.39 18.19 9.57
N LEU A 333 -5.48 19.49 9.24
CA LEU A 333 -5.71 19.92 7.86
C LEU A 333 -4.51 19.57 6.98
N HIS A 334 -3.28 19.86 7.43
CA HIS A 334 -2.07 19.52 6.69
C HIS A 334 -1.84 18.01 6.59
N GLY A 335 -2.19 17.25 7.63
CA GLY A 335 -2.26 15.79 7.59
C GLY A 335 -3.27 15.31 6.54
N GLY A 336 -4.46 15.90 6.50
CA GLY A 336 -5.48 15.64 5.48
C GLY A 336 -4.98 15.88 4.06
N TRP A 337 -4.27 16.99 3.80
CA TRP A 337 -3.63 17.26 2.51
C TRP A 337 -2.55 16.23 2.15
N THR A 338 -1.76 15.82 3.14
CA THR A 338 -0.68 14.84 2.97
C THR A 338 -1.25 13.46 2.60
N ILE A 339 -2.28 13.02 3.33
CA ILE A 339 -3.02 11.78 3.05
C ILE A 339 -3.68 11.87 1.67
N ALA A 340 -4.37 12.98 1.38
CA ALA A 340 -5.00 13.19 0.08
C ALA A 340 -4.01 13.05 -1.08
N ALA A 341 -2.84 13.69 -0.98
CA ALA A 341 -1.79 13.64 -1.98
C ALA A 341 -1.23 12.23 -2.18
N ARG A 342 -0.95 11.50 -1.10
CA ARG A 342 -0.46 10.12 -1.16
C ARG A 342 -1.43 9.22 -1.90
N HIS A 343 -2.71 9.23 -1.52
CA HIS A 343 -3.72 8.38 -2.13
C HIS A 343 -4.12 8.83 -3.54
N ALA A 344 -4.06 10.13 -3.86
CA ALA A 344 -4.19 10.61 -5.22
C ALA A 344 -3.06 10.07 -6.11
N GLY A 345 -1.84 10.01 -5.59
CA GLY A 345 -0.71 9.34 -6.21
C GLY A 345 -0.97 7.86 -6.48
N VAL A 346 -1.44 7.12 -5.47
CA VAL A 346 -1.83 5.70 -5.62
C VAL A 346 -2.84 5.51 -6.77
N VAL A 347 -3.89 6.32 -6.81
CA VAL A 347 -4.92 6.25 -7.86
C VAL A 347 -4.34 6.58 -9.23
N ALA A 348 -3.56 7.66 -9.35
CA ALA A 348 -2.94 8.03 -10.62
C ALA A 348 -1.98 6.95 -11.12
N GLY A 349 -1.20 6.33 -10.22
CA GLY A 349 -0.32 5.21 -10.54
C GLY A 349 -1.11 4.02 -11.08
N LEU A 350 -2.13 3.55 -10.35
CA LEU A 350 -2.97 2.42 -10.79
C LEU A 350 -3.69 2.73 -12.11
N ALA A 351 -4.24 3.93 -12.27
CA ALA A 351 -4.95 4.34 -13.49
C ALA A 351 -4.04 4.40 -14.72
N LEU A 352 -2.76 4.75 -14.54
CA LEU A 352 -1.77 4.79 -15.62
C LEU A 352 -1.23 3.40 -15.94
N LEU A 353 -0.95 2.58 -14.92
CA LEU A 353 -0.30 1.29 -15.07
C LEU A 353 -1.23 0.18 -15.56
N THR A 354 -2.47 0.14 -15.07
CA THR A 354 -3.39 -0.97 -15.35
C THR A 354 -3.65 -1.13 -16.85
N PRO A 355 -3.93 -0.07 -17.64
CA PRO A 355 -4.15 -0.20 -19.08
C PRO A 355 -2.90 -0.65 -19.84
N ILE A 356 -1.73 -0.13 -19.45
CA ILE A 356 -0.43 -0.50 -20.07
C ILE A 356 -0.16 -1.98 -19.82
N PHE A 357 -0.21 -2.40 -18.57
CA PHE A 357 -0.03 -3.80 -18.18
C PHE A 357 -1.02 -4.73 -18.89
N THR A 358 -2.29 -4.33 -18.99
CA THR A 358 -3.30 -5.14 -19.68
C THR A 358 -3.02 -5.25 -21.18
N ALA A 359 -2.50 -4.18 -21.81
CA ALA A 359 -2.08 -4.21 -23.20
C ALA A 359 -0.85 -5.13 -23.39
N ASP A 360 0.17 -4.98 -22.55
CA ASP A 360 1.40 -5.79 -22.62
C ASP A 360 1.12 -7.28 -22.43
N LEU A 361 0.20 -7.64 -21.52
CA LEU A 361 -0.26 -9.02 -21.36
C LEU A 361 -0.90 -9.57 -22.63
N ARG A 362 -1.78 -8.79 -23.29
CA ARG A 362 -2.44 -9.20 -24.53
C ARG A 362 -1.43 -9.36 -25.66
N ASP A 363 -0.46 -8.46 -25.76
CA ASP A 363 0.60 -8.52 -26.78
C ASP A 363 1.55 -9.70 -26.54
N ALA A 364 1.75 -10.11 -25.28
CA ALA A 364 2.57 -11.27 -24.92
C ALA A 364 1.90 -12.64 -25.20
N GLN A 365 0.56 -12.70 -25.30
CA GLN A 365 -0.18 -13.96 -25.47
C GLN A 365 0.17 -14.69 -26.78
N ARG A 366 0.18 -13.96 -27.91
CA ARG A 366 0.39 -14.58 -29.22
C ARG A 366 1.82 -15.16 -29.37
N PRO A 367 2.90 -14.43 -29.06
CA PRO A 367 4.25 -14.99 -29.07
C PRO A 367 4.40 -16.19 -28.12
N ALA A 368 3.73 -16.18 -26.96
CA ALA A 368 3.75 -17.31 -26.04
C ALA A 368 3.06 -18.54 -26.65
N GLN A 369 1.89 -18.38 -27.27
CA GLN A 369 1.19 -19.47 -27.96
C GLN A 369 2.01 -20.05 -29.12
N GLU A 370 2.63 -19.18 -29.93
CA GLU A 370 3.51 -19.59 -31.03
C GLU A 370 4.74 -20.37 -30.52
N ALA A 371 5.36 -19.91 -29.41
CA ALA A 371 6.49 -20.59 -28.78
C ALA A 371 6.09 -21.95 -28.16
N ILE A 372 4.92 -22.03 -27.51
CA ILE A 372 4.37 -23.28 -26.97
C ILE A 372 4.12 -24.27 -28.09
N ALA A 373 3.47 -23.84 -29.19
CA ALA A 373 3.19 -24.68 -30.34
C ALA A 373 4.49 -25.22 -30.96
N ALA A 374 5.50 -24.36 -31.15
CA ALA A 374 6.81 -24.78 -31.66
C ALA A 374 7.47 -25.84 -30.76
N LEU A 375 7.49 -25.63 -29.44
CA LEU A 375 8.07 -26.58 -28.49
C LEU A 375 7.36 -27.94 -28.48
N VAL A 376 6.02 -27.95 -28.57
CA VAL A 376 5.24 -29.20 -28.67
C VAL A 376 5.51 -29.92 -29.99
N ILE A 377 5.62 -29.18 -31.10
CA ILE A 377 5.94 -29.73 -32.43
C ILE A 377 7.33 -30.34 -32.45
N ASP A 378 8.32 -29.70 -31.84
CA ASP A 378 9.72 -30.15 -31.83
C ASP A 378 10.00 -31.24 -30.79
N ALA A 379 9.07 -31.48 -29.85
CA ALA A 379 9.26 -32.45 -28.79
C ALA A 379 9.54 -33.87 -29.33
N PRO A 380 10.45 -34.65 -28.73
CA PRO A 380 10.76 -36.02 -29.15
C PRO A 380 9.70 -37.03 -28.65
N LEU A 381 8.42 -36.74 -28.93
CA LEU A 381 7.24 -37.51 -28.58
C LEU A 381 6.51 -38.04 -29.82
N PRO A 382 5.79 -39.18 -29.71
CA PRO A 382 4.95 -39.69 -30.80
C PRO A 382 3.87 -38.67 -31.22
N ALA A 383 3.46 -38.72 -32.49
CA ALA A 383 2.46 -37.79 -33.03
C ALA A 383 1.12 -37.85 -32.30
N THR A 384 0.65 -39.05 -31.91
CA THR A 384 -0.60 -39.20 -31.15
C THR A 384 -0.53 -38.52 -29.78
N THR A 385 0.58 -38.71 -29.06
CA THR A 385 0.83 -38.04 -27.77
C THR A 385 0.88 -36.53 -27.91
N LYS A 386 1.47 -36.00 -29.00
CA LYS A 386 1.50 -34.57 -29.28
C LYS A 386 0.09 -34.00 -29.52
N LEU A 387 -0.78 -34.75 -30.22
CA LEU A 387 -2.17 -34.34 -30.46
C LEU A 387 -2.97 -34.32 -29.16
N ASP A 388 -2.85 -35.37 -28.33
CA ASP A 388 -3.53 -35.43 -27.02
C ASP A 388 -3.06 -34.29 -26.10
N LEU A 389 -1.76 -34.00 -26.11
CA LEU A 389 -1.17 -32.89 -25.34
C LEU A 389 -1.68 -31.54 -25.88
N ALA A 390 -1.68 -31.33 -27.19
CA ALA A 390 -2.15 -30.09 -27.80
C ALA A 390 -3.63 -29.80 -27.46
N ASP A 391 -4.49 -30.83 -27.48
CA ASP A 391 -5.90 -30.68 -27.06
C ASP A 391 -6.00 -30.33 -25.57
N GLY A 392 -5.24 -31.02 -24.71
CA GLY A 392 -5.18 -30.74 -23.28
C GLY A 392 -4.73 -29.31 -22.98
N LEU A 393 -3.66 -28.85 -23.62
CA LEU A 393 -3.13 -27.49 -23.50
C LEU A 393 -4.14 -26.46 -24.04
N GLY A 394 -4.80 -26.74 -25.15
CA GLY A 394 -5.83 -25.87 -25.73
C GLY A 394 -7.01 -25.66 -24.77
N ARG A 395 -7.47 -26.72 -24.10
CA ARG A 395 -8.50 -26.63 -23.07
C ARG A 395 -8.07 -25.81 -21.86
N GLN A 396 -6.83 -25.93 -21.40
CA GLN A 396 -6.30 -25.10 -20.31
C GLN A 396 -6.19 -23.63 -20.70
N LEU A 397 -5.66 -23.34 -21.90
CA LEU A 397 -5.56 -21.98 -22.42
C LEU A 397 -6.92 -21.29 -22.56
N GLN A 398 -7.97 -22.03 -22.93
CA GLN A 398 -9.34 -21.50 -22.99
C GLN A 398 -9.96 -21.30 -21.61
N ALA A 399 -9.70 -22.21 -20.67
CA ALA A 399 -10.26 -22.15 -19.32
C ALA A 399 -9.72 -20.97 -18.49
N GLU A 400 -8.46 -20.59 -18.73
CA GLU A 400 -7.76 -19.57 -17.93
C GLU A 400 -7.78 -18.15 -18.53
N GLY A 401 -8.67 -17.88 -19.49
CA GLY A 401 -8.84 -16.63 -20.24
C GLY A 401 -8.32 -15.34 -19.56
N GLY A 402 -7.06 -14.99 -19.84
CA GLY A 402 -6.39 -13.79 -19.30
C GLY A 402 -5.34 -14.03 -18.20
N ARG A 403 -5.07 -15.28 -17.82
CA ARG A 403 -4.07 -15.69 -16.82
C ARG A 403 -2.94 -16.52 -17.42
N VAL A 404 -1.88 -16.76 -16.64
CA VAL A 404 -0.81 -17.70 -17.02
C VAL A 404 -1.29 -19.12 -16.72
N PRO A 405 -1.49 -19.97 -17.73
CA PRO A 405 -2.13 -21.27 -17.57
C PRO A 405 -1.31 -22.25 -16.71
N ASP A 406 -1.98 -23.05 -15.88
CA ASP A 406 -1.38 -24.26 -15.28
C ASP A 406 -1.38 -25.39 -16.32
N LEU A 407 -0.19 -25.76 -16.77
CA LEU A 407 -0.02 -26.80 -17.79
C LEU A 407 -0.01 -28.21 -17.20
N ARG A 408 0.26 -28.35 -15.89
CA ARG A 408 0.41 -29.65 -15.20
C ARG A 408 -0.78 -30.59 -15.43
N PRO A 409 -2.05 -30.13 -15.40
CA PRO A 409 -3.20 -31.01 -15.67
C PRO A 409 -3.19 -31.62 -17.07
N ALA A 410 -2.68 -30.89 -18.07
CA ALA A 410 -2.59 -31.39 -19.45
C ALA A 410 -1.55 -32.53 -19.55
N PHE A 411 -0.42 -32.40 -18.86
CA PHE A 411 0.61 -33.44 -18.78
C PHE A 411 0.17 -34.64 -17.93
N ALA A 412 -0.49 -34.40 -16.79
CA ALA A 412 -0.99 -35.44 -15.90
C ALA A 412 -2.08 -36.32 -16.54
N ALA A 413 -2.83 -35.78 -17.50
CA ALA A 413 -3.84 -36.53 -18.26
C ALA A 413 -3.23 -37.52 -19.26
N LEU A 414 -1.96 -37.34 -19.65
CA LEU A 414 -1.30 -38.21 -20.64
C LEU A 414 -0.94 -39.57 -20.03
N ARG A 415 -1.37 -40.64 -20.69
CA ARG A 415 -0.97 -42.01 -20.35
C ARG A 415 0.37 -42.36 -21.03
N LEU A 416 1.47 -41.99 -20.39
CA LEU A 416 2.82 -42.16 -20.96
C LEU A 416 3.53 -43.44 -20.50
N PRO A 417 4.15 -44.21 -21.42
CA PRO A 417 5.11 -45.25 -21.09
C PRO A 417 6.29 -44.69 -20.28
N PRO A 418 6.93 -45.49 -19.40
CA PRO A 418 8.05 -45.02 -18.56
C PRO A 418 9.18 -44.32 -19.35
N ALA A 419 9.49 -44.81 -20.55
CA ALA A 419 10.52 -44.25 -21.42
C ALA A 419 10.20 -42.84 -21.97
N GLN A 420 8.93 -42.43 -21.97
CA GLN A 420 8.49 -41.14 -22.50
C GLN A 420 8.25 -40.09 -21.40
N ARG A 421 8.07 -40.51 -20.13
CA ARG A 421 7.83 -39.58 -19.01
C ARG A 421 8.94 -38.55 -18.85
N ALA A 422 10.20 -38.98 -18.88
CA ALA A 422 11.34 -38.07 -18.79
C ALA A 422 11.36 -37.02 -19.91
N ARG A 423 10.91 -37.37 -21.12
CA ARG A 423 10.82 -36.43 -22.26
C ARG A 423 9.67 -35.45 -22.09
N ALA A 424 8.52 -35.92 -21.59
CA ALA A 424 7.39 -35.07 -21.29
C ALA A 424 7.69 -34.10 -20.14
N GLU A 425 8.39 -34.52 -19.09
CA GLU A 425 8.83 -33.65 -17.99
C GLU A 425 9.80 -32.56 -18.44
N VAL A 426 10.66 -32.85 -19.43
CA VAL A 426 11.55 -31.84 -20.03
C VAL A 426 10.75 -30.84 -20.86
N LEU A 427 9.76 -31.32 -21.63
CA LEU A 427 8.87 -30.45 -22.39
C LEU A 427 8.03 -29.57 -21.47
N GLU A 428 7.43 -30.13 -20.42
CA GLU A 428 6.65 -29.43 -19.41
C GLU A 428 7.45 -28.28 -18.80
N ARG A 429 8.66 -28.55 -18.32
CA ARG A 429 9.58 -27.53 -17.82
C ARG A 429 9.90 -26.46 -18.86
N ALA A 430 10.17 -26.85 -20.11
CA ALA A 430 10.46 -25.89 -21.18
C ALA A 430 9.26 -24.98 -21.51
N LEU A 431 8.03 -25.52 -21.48
CA LEU A 431 6.81 -24.74 -21.68
C LEU A 431 6.55 -23.79 -20.51
N ASP A 432 6.70 -24.27 -19.27
CA ASP A 432 6.60 -23.46 -18.06
C ASP A 432 7.62 -22.31 -18.07
N ASP A 433 8.89 -22.60 -18.39
CA ASP A 433 9.95 -21.59 -18.51
C ASP A 433 9.63 -20.53 -19.57
N GLN A 434 8.95 -20.89 -20.67
CA GLN A 434 8.52 -19.92 -21.68
C GLN A 434 7.38 -19.05 -21.19
N LEU A 435 6.38 -19.64 -20.52
CA LEU A 435 5.26 -18.91 -19.94
C LEU A 435 5.74 -17.90 -18.89
N GLU A 436 6.61 -18.32 -17.98
CA GLU A 436 7.16 -17.44 -16.95
C GLU A 436 8.02 -16.32 -17.54
N ARG A 437 8.78 -16.58 -18.62
CA ARG A 437 9.52 -15.53 -19.35
C ARG A 437 8.61 -14.59 -20.12
N ALA A 438 7.50 -15.06 -20.67
CA ALA A 438 6.51 -14.21 -21.33
C ALA A 438 5.83 -13.31 -20.30
N ALA A 439 5.42 -13.88 -19.15
CA ALA A 439 4.89 -13.13 -18.03
C ALA A 439 5.89 -12.07 -17.55
N THR A 440 7.13 -12.44 -17.23
CA THR A 440 8.17 -11.50 -16.76
C THR A 440 8.37 -10.33 -17.72
N ARG A 441 8.34 -10.59 -19.04
CA ARG A 441 8.43 -9.53 -20.05
C ARG A 441 7.22 -8.61 -20.09
N ALA A 442 6.01 -9.13 -19.89
CA ALA A 442 4.78 -8.33 -19.86
C ALA A 442 4.72 -7.34 -18.68
N PHE A 443 5.45 -7.58 -17.59
CA PHE A 443 5.51 -6.65 -16.45
C PHE A 443 6.58 -5.56 -16.61
N ARG A 444 7.49 -5.69 -17.58
CA ARG A 444 8.66 -4.82 -17.73
C ARG A 444 8.29 -3.35 -17.84
N ASP A 445 7.43 -3.00 -18.79
CA ASP A 445 7.15 -1.60 -19.12
C ASP A 445 6.38 -0.91 -17.99
N ALA A 446 5.50 -1.66 -17.31
CA ALA A 446 4.83 -1.20 -16.10
C ALA A 446 5.82 -0.87 -14.96
N PHE A 447 6.82 -1.72 -14.70
CA PHE A 447 7.87 -1.43 -13.72
C PHE A 447 8.77 -0.25 -14.12
N LEU A 448 9.13 -0.15 -15.40
CA LEU A 448 9.94 0.97 -15.90
C LEU A 448 9.20 2.31 -15.75
N LEU A 449 7.90 2.34 -16.06
CA LEU A 449 7.07 3.51 -15.90
C LEU A 449 6.93 3.90 -14.42
N ALA A 450 6.74 2.94 -13.53
CA ALA A 450 6.75 3.17 -12.08
C ALA A 450 8.10 3.75 -11.60
N GLY A 451 9.22 3.25 -12.12
CA GLY A 451 10.55 3.80 -11.88
C GLY A 451 10.68 5.25 -12.36
N GLY A 452 10.10 5.57 -13.52
CA GLY A 452 10.01 6.93 -14.04
C GLY A 452 9.24 7.88 -13.12
N LEU A 453 8.11 7.43 -12.54
CA LEU A 453 7.35 8.22 -11.55
C LEU A 453 8.16 8.48 -10.28
N ALA A 454 8.88 7.46 -9.77
CA ALA A 454 9.78 7.63 -8.62
C ALA A 454 10.92 8.62 -8.93
N LEU A 455 11.51 8.55 -10.11
CA LEU A 455 12.57 9.46 -10.53
C LEU A 455 12.05 10.90 -10.68
N LEU A 456 10.83 11.07 -11.20
CA LEU A 456 10.19 12.38 -11.32
C LEU A 456 9.99 13.06 -9.95
N ALA A 457 9.86 12.28 -8.86
CA ALA A 457 9.75 12.80 -7.50
C ALA A 457 11.01 13.53 -7.01
N VAL A 458 12.16 13.35 -7.67
CA VAL A 458 13.39 14.09 -7.39
C VAL A 458 13.20 15.59 -7.61
N LEU A 459 12.42 16.00 -8.63
CA LEU A 459 12.19 17.41 -8.94
C LEU A 459 11.55 18.19 -7.78
N PRO A 460 10.38 17.79 -7.25
CA PRO A 460 9.82 18.44 -6.07
C PRO A 460 10.65 18.24 -4.81
N ALA A 461 11.39 17.12 -4.67
CA ALA A 461 12.28 16.90 -3.53
C ALA A 461 13.45 17.90 -3.48
N LEU A 462 14.00 18.30 -4.64
CA LEU A 462 15.06 19.31 -4.72
C LEU A 462 14.58 20.72 -4.28
N LEU A 463 13.29 20.99 -4.41
CA LEU A 463 12.67 22.27 -4.02
C LEU A 463 12.44 22.41 -2.51
N LEU A 464 12.66 21.35 -1.71
CA LEU A 464 12.53 21.41 -0.25
C LEU A 464 13.59 22.34 0.33
N GLY A 465 13.22 23.29 1.19
CA GLY A 465 14.17 24.23 1.81
C GLY A 465 15.26 23.52 2.63
N GLY A 466 16.51 24.00 2.55
CA GLY A 466 17.68 23.39 3.21
C GLY A 466 17.77 23.61 4.72
N GLY A 467 16.67 23.94 5.40
CA GLY A 467 16.68 24.43 6.78
C GLY A 467 15.59 23.82 7.64
N ALA A 468 15.87 22.69 8.26
CA ALA A 468 15.33 22.35 9.57
C ALA A 468 16.43 21.62 10.35
N PRO A 469 16.84 22.10 11.54
CA PRO A 469 17.82 21.39 12.34
C PRO A 469 17.22 20.06 12.80
N GLY A 470 18.00 18.98 12.67
CA GLY A 470 17.62 17.66 13.17
C GLY A 470 17.25 17.69 14.67
N PRO A 471 16.49 16.69 15.15
CA PRO A 471 15.97 16.67 16.51
C PRO A 471 17.14 16.58 17.50
N GLY A 472 17.48 17.68 18.18
CA GLY A 472 18.49 17.65 19.24
C GLY A 472 19.28 18.93 19.53
N ARG A 473 19.06 20.06 18.85
CA ARG A 473 19.70 21.32 19.25
C ARG A 473 18.84 22.10 20.25
N PRO A 474 19.22 22.22 21.54
CA PRO A 474 18.71 23.32 22.35
C PRO A 474 19.13 24.64 21.71
N ALA A 475 18.20 25.58 21.58
CA ALA A 475 18.51 26.93 21.17
C ALA A 475 19.50 27.52 22.19
N GLY A 476 20.70 27.82 21.74
CA GLY A 476 21.75 28.41 22.57
C GLY A 476 21.36 29.82 23.00
N SER A 477 21.46 30.02 24.31
CA SER A 477 21.67 31.25 25.10
C SER A 477 21.69 32.59 24.38
#